data_AF-A0A1N7J7W5-F1
#
_entry.id   AF-A0A1N7J7W5-F1
#
_cell.length_a   1.000
_cell.length_b   1.000
_cell.length_c   1.000
_cell.angle_alpha   90.00
_cell.angle_beta   90.00
_cell.angle_gamma   90.00
#
_symmetry.space_group_name_H-M   'P 1'
#
loop_
_entity.id
_entity.type
_entity.pdbx_description
1 polymer ?
#
loop_
_entity_poly.entity_id
_entity_poly.type
_entity_poly.pdbx_seq_one_letter_code
_entity_poly.pdbx_strand_id
1 'polypeptide(L)'
;MNNVMINKMIAGAALYCGLVSIPGFAAGTLEVEESIMVNANPAAVWALAGNFNGLDRWHPAIAKSHQAEDVRTLTLQDGATITERLTNYNAQGQHYSYAITSDPLPVKDYQSTLRVESAKNHTSKVI
;
A
#
# COMPACT_ATOMS: atom_id res chain seq x y z
N MET A 1 -3.33 -2.97 -24.34
CA MET A 1 -4.01 -3.11 -23.03
C MET A 1 -4.25 -1.71 -22.49
N ASN A 2 -5.51 -1.32 -22.31
CA ASN A 2 -5.89 0.05 -21.93
C ASN A 2 -5.62 0.27 -20.43
N ASN A 3 -5.26 1.50 -20.05
CA ASN A 3 -4.96 1.91 -18.66
C ASN A 3 -6.05 1.50 -17.65
N VAL A 4 -7.30 1.36 -18.12
CA VAL A 4 -8.47 0.93 -17.33
C VAL A 4 -8.36 -0.52 -16.81
N MET A 5 -7.69 -1.43 -17.53
CA MET A 5 -7.55 -2.84 -17.12
C MET A 5 -6.43 -3.04 -16.09
N ILE A 6 -5.40 -2.19 -16.13
CA ILE A 6 -4.25 -2.22 -15.21
C ILE A 6 -4.65 -1.75 -13.81
N ASN A 7 -5.44 -0.66 -13.71
CA ASN A 7 -5.96 -0.17 -12.44
C ASN A 7 -6.81 -1.23 -11.71
N LYS A 8 -7.53 -2.09 -12.45
CA LYS A 8 -8.37 -3.14 -11.86
C LYS A 8 -7.60 -4.34 -11.32
N MET A 9 -6.41 -4.66 -11.85
CA MET A 9 -5.61 -5.80 -11.35
C MET A 9 -4.79 -5.44 -10.10
N ILE A 10 -4.41 -4.16 -9.94
CA ILE A 10 -3.73 -3.67 -8.72
C ILE A 10 -4.74 -3.45 -7.58
N ALA A 11 -6.00 -3.11 -7.90
CA ALA A 11 -7.08 -2.96 -6.92
C ALA A 11 -7.44 -4.24 -6.14
N GLY A 12 -6.93 -5.41 -6.55
CA GLY A 12 -7.09 -6.68 -5.82
C GLY A 12 -6.24 -6.79 -4.54
N ALA A 13 -5.36 -5.83 -4.27
CA ALA A 13 -4.46 -5.82 -3.11
C ALA A 13 -4.99 -5.03 -1.89
N ALA A 14 -6.25 -4.61 -1.88
CA ALA A 14 -6.85 -4.09 -0.65
C ALA A 14 -7.38 -5.23 0.20
N LEU A 15 -6.55 -5.64 1.14
CA LEU A 15 -6.89 -6.65 2.12
C LEU A 15 -8.09 -6.20 2.95
N TYR A 16 -9.22 -6.86 2.71
CA TYR A 16 -10.35 -6.88 3.64
C TYR A 16 -9.96 -7.83 4.79
N CYS A 17 -9.11 -7.35 5.71
CA CYS A 17 -8.76 -8.12 6.88
C CYS A 17 -9.96 -8.07 7.84
N GLY A 18 -10.80 -9.10 7.81
CA GLY A 18 -11.95 -9.23 8.70
C GLY A 18 -11.49 -9.18 10.16
N LEU A 19 -12.00 -8.20 10.92
CA LEU A 19 -11.84 -8.16 12.37
C LEU A 19 -12.54 -9.38 12.99
N VAL A 20 -11.77 -10.40 13.34
CA VAL A 20 -12.17 -11.35 14.37
C VAL A 20 -11.60 -10.83 15.69
N SER A 21 -12.45 -10.21 16.50
CA SER A 21 -12.08 -9.77 17.85
C SER A 21 -11.84 -11.00 18.74
N ILE A 22 -10.58 -11.36 18.95
CA ILE A 22 -10.18 -12.27 20.02
C ILE A 22 -9.88 -11.40 21.26
N PRO A 23 -10.54 -11.60 22.41
CA PRO A 23 -10.25 -10.82 23.60
C PRO A 23 -8.88 -11.22 24.17
N GLY A 24 -8.04 -10.22 24.44
CA GLY A 24 -7.04 -10.29 25.50
C GLY A 24 -5.81 -11.16 25.25
N PHE A 25 -5.03 -10.81 24.23
CA PHE A 25 -3.58 -10.83 24.35
C PHE A 25 -3.11 -9.41 24.09
N ALA A 26 -2.18 -8.89 24.90
CA ALA A 26 -1.36 -7.79 24.41
C ALA A 26 -0.73 -8.32 23.13
N ALA A 27 -1.21 -7.89 21.97
CA ALA A 27 -0.62 -8.30 20.72
C ALA A 27 0.84 -7.86 20.81
N GLY A 28 1.75 -8.84 20.88
CA GLY A 28 3.15 -8.56 20.64
C GLY A 28 3.30 -7.97 19.23
N THR A 29 4.52 -7.58 18.86
CA THR A 29 4.77 -7.13 17.49
C THR A 29 4.24 -8.16 16.49
N LEU A 30 3.30 -7.72 15.64
CA LEU A 30 2.77 -8.52 14.55
C LEU A 30 3.50 -8.14 13.27
N GLU A 31 4.03 -9.13 12.58
CA GLU A 31 4.66 -8.97 11.27
C GLU A 31 3.86 -9.80 10.25
N VAL A 32 3.48 -9.18 9.14
CA VAL A 32 2.71 -9.81 8.07
C VAL A 32 3.37 -9.45 6.74
N GLU A 33 3.59 -10.45 5.90
CA GLU A 33 3.98 -10.29 4.49
C GLU A 33 2.84 -10.82 3.62
N GLU A 34 2.40 -10.02 2.66
CA GLU A 34 1.45 -10.44 1.64
C GLU A 34 2.08 -10.27 0.27
N SER A 35 1.64 -11.04 -0.72
CA SER A 35 2.11 -10.80 -2.07
C SER A 35 1.12 -11.25 -3.14
N ILE A 36 1.21 -10.61 -4.30
CA ILE A 36 0.38 -10.91 -5.46
C ILE A 36 1.20 -10.87 -6.75
N MET A 37 0.86 -11.79 -7.65
CA MET A 37 1.39 -11.81 -9.01
C MET A 37 0.55 -10.90 -9.91
N VAL A 38 1.19 -9.94 -10.56
CA VAL A 38 0.56 -9.02 -11.50
C VAL A 38 1.08 -9.31 -12.90
N ASN A 39 0.18 -9.53 -13.85
CA ASN A 39 0.50 -9.79 -15.24
C ASN A 39 0.88 -8.49 -15.99
N ALA A 40 1.93 -7.83 -15.50
CA ALA A 40 2.49 -6.60 -16.07
C ALA A 40 3.98 -6.50 -15.75
N ASN A 41 4.70 -5.70 -16.55
CA ASN A 41 6.11 -5.44 -16.31
C ASN A 41 6.31 -4.69 -14.97
N PRO A 42 7.30 -5.07 -14.14
CA PRO A 42 7.61 -4.41 -12.87
C PRO A 42 7.75 -2.88 -12.98
N ALA A 43 8.36 -2.36 -14.04
CA ALA A 43 8.48 -0.92 -14.26
C ALA A 43 7.12 -0.23 -14.45
N ALA A 44 6.17 -0.89 -15.11
CA ALA A 44 4.82 -0.38 -15.29
C ALA A 44 4.02 -0.41 -13.99
N VAL A 45 4.18 -1.47 -13.19
CA VAL A 45 3.54 -1.57 -11.87
C VAL A 45 4.13 -0.55 -10.90
N TRP A 46 5.45 -0.40 -10.87
CA TRP A 46 6.14 0.60 -10.06
C TRP A 46 5.76 2.04 -10.45
N ALA A 47 5.55 2.34 -11.73
CA ALA A 47 5.09 3.66 -12.15
C ALA A 47 3.72 4.06 -11.58
N LEU A 48 2.88 3.08 -11.21
CA LEU A 48 1.61 3.32 -10.52
C LEU A 48 1.74 3.22 -9.00
N ALA A 49 2.20 2.05 -8.51
CA ALA A 49 2.23 1.72 -7.08
C ALA A 49 3.34 2.48 -6.33
N GLY A 50 4.48 2.74 -6.99
CA GLY A 50 5.63 3.44 -6.43
C GLY A 50 5.46 4.96 -6.29
N ASN A 51 4.33 5.51 -6.72
CA ASN A 51 3.96 6.88 -6.37
C ASN A 51 3.36 6.90 -4.97
N PHE A 52 4.12 7.34 -3.97
CA PHE A 52 3.68 7.39 -2.58
C PHE A 52 2.36 8.15 -2.40
N ASN A 53 2.12 9.26 -3.11
CA ASN A 53 0.84 9.98 -3.02
C ASN A 53 -0.23 9.51 -4.04
N GLY A 54 -0.02 8.38 -4.70
CA GLY A 54 -0.88 7.89 -5.77
C GLY A 54 -1.92 6.85 -5.34
N LEU A 55 -2.12 6.62 -4.04
CA LEU A 55 -2.98 5.54 -3.56
C LEU A 55 -4.44 5.68 -4.00
N ASP A 56 -4.96 6.89 -4.10
CA ASP A 56 -6.31 7.19 -4.59
C ASP A 56 -6.56 6.72 -6.04
N ARG A 57 -5.51 6.40 -6.79
CA ARG A 57 -5.59 5.92 -8.17
C ARG A 57 -5.83 4.42 -8.28
N TRP A 58 -5.50 3.64 -7.25
CA TRP A 58 -5.50 2.17 -7.33
C TRP A 58 -5.96 1.47 -6.06
N HIS A 59 -5.79 2.05 -4.88
CA HIS A 59 -6.16 1.44 -3.61
C HIS A 59 -7.63 1.74 -3.29
N PRO A 60 -8.54 0.75 -3.33
CA PRO A 60 -9.99 0.98 -3.26
C PRO A 60 -10.47 1.62 -1.95
N ALA A 61 -9.76 1.43 -0.83
CA ALA A 61 -10.13 2.07 0.43
C ALA A 61 -9.85 3.58 0.48
N ILE A 62 -9.05 4.13 -0.45
CA ILE A 62 -8.61 5.53 -0.42
C ILE A 62 -9.48 6.36 -1.36
N ALA A 63 -10.17 7.35 -0.80
CA ALA A 63 -10.94 8.33 -1.56
C ALA A 63 -10.08 9.50 -2.04
N LYS A 64 -9.11 9.94 -1.23
CA LYS A 64 -8.19 11.05 -1.57
C LYS A 64 -6.82 10.83 -0.95
N SER A 65 -5.78 11.31 -1.64
CA SER A 65 -4.40 11.32 -1.15
C SER A 65 -3.79 12.70 -1.34
N HIS A 66 -3.33 13.33 -0.26
CA HIS A 66 -2.64 14.62 -0.30
C HIS A 66 -1.27 14.49 0.36
N GLN A 67 -0.22 14.97 -0.29
CA GLN A 67 1.14 14.93 0.24
C GLN A 67 1.71 16.34 0.40
N ALA A 68 2.37 16.56 1.54
CA ALA A 68 3.23 17.69 1.84
C ALA A 68 4.58 17.16 2.31
N GLU A 69 5.65 17.46 1.56
CA GLU A 69 7.00 16.93 1.80
C GLU A 69 7.01 15.39 1.87
N ASP A 70 7.44 14.81 2.99
CA ASP A 70 7.50 13.37 3.23
C ASP A 70 6.23 12.84 3.92
N VAL A 71 5.22 13.67 4.18
CA VAL A 71 3.98 13.27 4.84
C VAL A 71 2.82 13.25 3.86
N ARG A 72 2.02 12.18 3.88
CA ARG A 72 0.72 12.12 3.19
C ARG A 72 -0.43 11.98 4.17
N THR A 73 -1.55 12.61 3.84
CA THR A 73 -2.85 12.42 4.48
C THR A 73 -3.76 11.70 3.49
N LEU A 74 -4.22 10.53 3.90
CA LEU A 74 -5.21 9.72 3.19
C LEU A 74 -6.59 9.99 3.77
N THR A 75 -7.57 10.20 2.91
CA THR A 75 -8.99 10.16 3.28
C THR A 75 -9.56 8.83 2.81
N LEU A 76 -10.13 8.06 3.72
CA LEU A 76 -10.82 6.80 3.43
C LEU A 76 -12.22 7.05 2.84
N GLN A 77 -12.82 6.01 2.26
CA GLN A 77 -14.16 6.11 1.68
C GLN A 77 -15.26 6.53 2.68
N ASP A 78 -15.08 6.22 3.96
CA ASP A 78 -15.99 6.61 5.05
C ASP A 78 -15.68 8.00 5.63
N GLY A 79 -14.68 8.69 5.10
CA GLY A 79 -14.25 10.02 5.54
C GLY A 79 -13.22 10.03 6.68
N ALA A 80 -12.87 8.88 7.27
CA ALA A 80 -11.79 8.80 8.23
C ALA A 80 -10.43 9.15 7.58
N THR A 81 -9.48 9.61 8.38
CA THR A 81 -8.16 10.04 7.89
C THR A 81 -7.02 9.26 8.49
N ILE A 82 -6.01 8.95 7.68
CA ILE A 82 -4.74 8.35 8.10
C ILE A 82 -3.62 9.29 7.65
N THR A 83 -2.69 9.61 8.54
CA THR A 83 -1.47 10.37 8.21
C THR A 83 -0.27 9.45 8.28
N GLU A 84 0.53 9.45 7.22
CA GLU A 84 1.70 8.59 7.08
C GLU A 84 2.92 9.40 6.67
N ARG A 85 4.09 8.99 7.16
CA ARG A 85 5.39 9.54 6.78
C ARG A 85 6.16 8.54 5.93
N LEU A 86 6.68 8.99 4.80
CA LEU A 86 7.63 8.27 3.96
C LEU A 86 8.98 8.20 4.67
N THR A 87 9.42 7.00 5.03
CA THR A 87 10.67 6.79 5.78
C THR A 87 11.82 6.36 4.90
N ASN A 88 11.53 5.75 3.74
CA ASN A 88 12.53 5.37 2.75
C ASN A 88 11.89 5.36 1.36
N TYR A 89 12.66 5.76 0.34
CA TYR A 89 12.26 5.69 -1.05
C TYR A 89 13.42 5.27 -1.93
N ASN A 90 13.27 4.15 -2.63
CA ASN A 90 14.27 3.64 -3.56
C ASN A 90 13.61 3.25 -4.89
N ALA A 91 13.63 4.19 -5.84
CA ALA A 91 13.09 3.96 -7.18
C ALA A 91 13.88 2.90 -7.97
N GLN A 92 15.19 2.80 -7.77
CA GLN A 92 16.04 1.83 -8.48
C GLN A 92 15.74 0.40 -8.02
N GLY A 93 15.55 0.22 -6.71
CA GLY A 93 15.14 -1.04 -6.10
C GLY A 93 13.62 -1.25 -6.02
N GLN A 94 12.83 -0.37 -6.64
CA GLN A 94 11.36 -0.40 -6.71
C GLN A 94 10.66 -0.70 -5.37
N HIS A 95 11.07 0.01 -4.31
CA HIS A 95 10.39 -0.07 -3.02
C HIS A 95 10.37 1.26 -2.26
N TYR A 96 9.41 1.39 -1.37
CA TYR A 96 9.37 2.47 -0.39
C TYR A 96 8.84 1.93 0.95
N SER A 97 9.20 2.60 2.03
CA SER A 97 8.74 2.29 3.38
C SER A 97 8.08 3.51 4.00
N TYR A 98 7.09 3.28 4.86
CA TYR A 98 6.35 4.34 5.53
C TYR A 98 5.90 3.93 6.93
N ALA A 99 5.59 4.93 7.75
CA ALA A 99 5.03 4.75 9.08
C ALA A 99 3.73 5.53 9.22
N ILE A 100 2.74 4.97 9.90
CA ILE A 100 1.55 5.72 10.28
C ILE A 100 1.91 6.60 11.49
N THR A 101 1.60 7.89 11.41
CA THR A 101 1.85 8.86 12.48
C THR A 101 0.57 9.34 13.16
N SER A 102 -0.60 9.14 12.54
CA SER A 102 -1.91 9.41 13.14
C SER A 102 -3.01 8.67 12.39
N ASP A 103 -3.85 7.93 13.11
CA ASP A 103 -4.93 7.12 12.55
C ASP A 103 -5.98 6.76 13.62
N PRO A 104 -7.19 6.31 13.21
CA PRO A 104 -8.21 5.78 14.10
C PRO A 104 -8.18 4.25 14.28
N LEU A 105 -7.22 3.55 13.65
CA LEU A 105 -7.16 2.09 13.65
C LEU A 105 -6.56 1.58 14.98
N PRO A 106 -6.86 0.34 15.39
CA PRO A 106 -6.32 -0.22 16.64
C PRO A 106 -4.87 -0.73 16.46
N VAL A 107 -3.99 0.07 15.84
CA VAL A 107 -2.57 -0.25 15.62
C VAL A 107 -1.66 0.73 16.34
N LYS A 108 -0.41 0.33 16.61
CA LYS A 108 0.64 1.18 17.18
C LYS A 108 1.97 0.86 16.51
N ASP A 109 2.83 1.87 16.42
CA ASP A 109 4.19 1.76 15.85
C ASP A 109 4.21 1.10 14.46
N TYR A 110 3.15 1.34 13.68
CA TYR A 110 2.96 0.70 12.38
C TYR A 110 4.01 1.17 11.38
N GLN A 111 4.66 0.19 10.74
CA GLN A 111 5.60 0.38 9.65
C GLN A 111 5.28 -0.61 8.54
N SER A 112 5.41 -0.17 7.29
CA SER A 112 5.15 -1.00 6.12
C SER A 112 6.10 -0.68 4.99
N THR A 113 6.31 -1.65 4.11
CA THR A 113 7.12 -1.52 2.89
C THR A 113 6.34 -2.08 1.72
N LEU A 114 6.19 -1.29 0.65
CA LEU A 114 5.72 -1.77 -0.65
C LEU A 114 6.93 -2.01 -1.55
N ARG A 115 6.99 -3.17 -2.18
CA ARG A 115 8.05 -3.58 -3.09
C ARG A 115 7.47 -4.19 -4.36
N VAL A 116 8.06 -3.85 -5.50
CA VAL A 116 7.77 -4.49 -6.78
C VAL A 116 9.00 -5.25 -7.24
N GLU A 117 8.84 -6.54 -7.52
CA GLU A 117 9.91 -7.42 -7.98
C GLU A 117 9.61 -7.98 -9.36
N SER A 118 10.66 -8.29 -10.11
CA SER A 118 10.55 -9.05 -11.36
C SER A 118 10.14 -10.49 -11.09
N ALA A 119 9.20 -10.99 -11.89
CA ALA A 119 8.84 -12.40 -11.93
C ALA A 119 8.97 -12.98 -13.36
N LYS A 120 8.71 -14.28 -13.52
CA LYS A 120 8.82 -14.96 -14.82
C LYS A 120 7.88 -14.34 -15.87
N ASN A 121 8.19 -14.51 -17.14
CA ASN A 121 7.32 -14.11 -18.27
C ASN A 121 6.94 -12.62 -18.30
N HIS A 122 7.84 -11.72 -17.91
CA HIS A 122 7.59 -10.27 -17.86
C HIS A 122 6.43 -9.86 -16.93
N THR A 123 6.17 -10.68 -15.91
CA THR A 123 5.23 -10.37 -14.83
C THR A 123 5.97 -9.75 -13.64
N SER A 124 5.22 -9.26 -12.65
CA SER A 124 5.78 -8.72 -11.41
C SER A 124 5.16 -9.38 -10.19
N LYS A 125 5.92 -9.49 -9.11
CA LYS A 125 5.43 -9.78 -7.77
C LYS A 125 5.37 -8.47 -7.00
N VAL A 126 4.20 -8.12 -6.48
CA VAL A 126 4.05 -7.00 -5.53
C VAL A 126 4.03 -7.61 -4.14
N ILE A 127 4.82 -7.05 -3.24
CA ILE A 127 4.93 -7.39 -1.82
C ILE A 127 4.59 -6.12 -1.04
#